data_AF-A0A4V2K278-F1
#
_entry.id   AF-A0A4V2K278-F1
#
_cell.length_a   1.000
_cell.length_b   1.000
_cell.length_c   1.000
_cell.angle_alpha   90.00
_cell.angle_beta   90.00
_cell.angle_gamma   90.00
#
_symmetry.space_group_name_H-M   'P 1'
#
loop_
_entity.id
_entity.type
_entity.pdbx_description
1 polymer ?
#
loop_
_entity_poly.entity_id
_entity_poly.type
_entity_poly.pdbx_seq_one_letter_code
_entity_poly.pdbx_strand_id
1 'polypeptide(L)'
;MKKKVLLMGASGSGKTSMRSLIFSNNPASLTSRLGATIDVEQNHVRFLGDLILNLWDCGGQDAFMDSYLNIQQSTIFQHVGVMIYVFEVETRNMEKDLDYYKACLAALQKYSPNAAVFLLVHKMDLARGPKADTLARKSKELKEASGDVEVTVFGTSIYDESLYNAWSRIVHILIPNASVLSRHLAKLASACSATEVVLFERTTFLVIATSTPPPPPQVASTNPPGLSSPKTNGQLSATSHSDHEAEYDPDPHKMAPTRYERTSELIKAFKYSCARVREEFHALEMEFPEFTAVLDELTRNTYVLIVVHDPTIETAALRMNIRLARPKFEELQGNSLLS
;
A
#
# COMPACT_ATOMS: atom_id res chain seq x y z
N MET A 1 11.41 6.11 17.89
CA MET A 1 11.45 7.26 16.93
C MET A 1 10.02 7.66 16.59
N LYS A 2 9.63 8.95 16.64
CA LYS A 2 8.26 9.40 16.31
C LYS A 2 8.23 10.02 14.92
N LYS A 3 7.36 9.54 14.03
CA LYS A 3 7.16 10.07 12.67
C LYS A 3 5.73 10.58 12.54
N LYS A 4 5.57 11.86 12.20
CA LYS A 4 4.25 12.46 11.96
C LYS A 4 3.81 12.19 10.52
N VAL A 5 2.61 11.64 10.38
CA VAL A 5 1.97 11.36 9.10
C VAL A 5 0.66 12.14 9.06
N LEU A 6 0.55 13.11 8.16
CA LEU A 6 -0.68 13.86 7.95
C LEU A 6 -1.58 13.13 6.96
N LEU A 7 -2.85 12.98 7.29
CA LEU A 7 -3.89 12.45 6.41
C LEU A 7 -4.93 13.54 6.16
N MET A 8 -4.91 14.12 4.96
CA MET A 8 -5.73 15.27 4.56
C MET A 8 -6.52 15.00 3.29
N GLY A 9 -7.52 15.84 3.01
CA GLY A 9 -8.43 15.69 1.86
C GLY A 9 -9.87 16.02 2.25
N ALA A 10 -10.73 16.20 1.25
CA ALA A 10 -12.11 16.64 1.45
C ALA A 10 -12.92 15.73 2.39
N SER A 11 -13.98 16.28 3.00
CA SER A 11 -14.93 15.49 3.80
C SER A 11 -15.54 14.37 2.95
N GLY A 12 -15.69 13.18 3.52
CA GLY A 12 -16.23 12.01 2.80
C GLY A 12 -15.23 11.24 1.93
N SER A 13 -14.00 11.75 1.72
CA SER A 13 -12.98 11.12 0.87
C SER A 13 -12.49 9.74 1.31
N GLY A 14 -12.83 9.28 2.53
CA GLY A 14 -12.49 7.94 3.02
C GLY A 14 -11.23 7.86 3.89
N LYS A 15 -10.67 9.00 4.33
CA LYS A 15 -9.50 9.08 5.23
C LYS A 15 -9.61 8.18 6.46
N THR A 16 -10.65 8.38 7.26
CA THR A 16 -10.91 7.62 8.49
C THR A 16 -11.21 6.15 8.20
N SER A 17 -11.89 5.85 7.08
CA SER A 17 -12.13 4.48 6.63
C SER A 17 -10.82 3.74 6.35
N MET A 18 -9.88 4.36 5.63
CA MET A 18 -8.56 3.79 5.36
C MET A 18 -7.77 3.55 6.64
N ARG A 19 -7.71 4.57 7.52
CA ARG A 19 -7.03 4.45 8.82
C ARG A 19 -7.60 3.29 9.64
N SER A 20 -8.92 3.23 9.73
CA SER A 20 -9.67 2.24 10.51
C SER A 20 -9.43 0.81 9.98
N LEU A 21 -9.39 0.63 8.66
CA LEU A 21 -9.13 -0.66 8.03
C LEU A 21 -7.72 -1.17 8.31
N ILE A 22 -6.71 -0.32 8.07
CA ILE A 22 -5.29 -0.71 8.22
C ILE A 22 -4.91 -0.87 9.70
N PHE A 23 -5.22 0.14 10.53
CA PHE A 23 -4.69 0.27 11.88
C PHE A 23 -5.65 -0.13 13.01
N SER A 24 -6.95 -0.30 12.72
CA SER A 24 -7.95 -0.70 13.72
C SER A 24 -8.62 -2.04 13.42
N ASN A 25 -8.18 -2.74 12.36
CA ASN A 25 -8.71 -4.05 11.95
C ASN A 25 -10.21 -4.04 11.68
N ASN A 26 -10.77 -2.89 11.31
CA ASN A 26 -12.19 -2.77 10.98
C ASN A 26 -12.41 -3.19 9.52
N PRO A 27 -13.28 -4.16 9.23
CA PRO A 27 -13.58 -4.53 7.86
C PRO A 27 -14.25 -3.37 7.11
N ALA A 28 -14.03 -3.31 5.80
CA ALA A 28 -14.57 -2.28 4.92
C ALA A 28 -16.09 -2.07 5.10
N SER A 29 -16.85 -3.16 5.32
CA SER A 29 -18.29 -3.15 5.53
C SER A 29 -18.76 -2.35 6.76
N LEU A 30 -17.91 -2.18 7.78
CA LEU A 30 -18.24 -1.42 8.99
C LEU A 30 -17.86 0.06 8.90
N THR A 31 -17.10 0.46 7.87
CA THR A 31 -16.64 1.85 7.72
C THR A 31 -17.76 2.83 7.43
N SER A 32 -18.91 2.35 6.93
CA SER A 32 -20.13 3.15 6.73
C SER A 32 -20.73 3.72 8.02
N ARG A 33 -20.35 3.16 9.18
CA ARG A 33 -20.79 3.61 10.51
C ARG A 33 -19.90 4.71 11.09
N LEU A 34 -18.77 5.02 10.44
CA LEU A 34 -17.86 6.05 10.91
C LEU A 34 -18.50 7.43 10.69
N GLY A 35 -18.56 8.22 11.75
CA GLY A 35 -19.02 9.61 11.68
C GLY A 35 -17.99 10.52 11.02
N ALA A 36 -18.39 11.76 10.75
CA ALA A 36 -17.46 12.78 10.30
C ALA A 36 -16.45 13.11 11.42
N THR A 37 -15.16 13.09 11.09
CA THR A 37 -14.09 13.52 12.00
C THR A 37 -14.26 15.00 12.34
N ILE A 38 -14.23 15.29 13.63
CA ILE A 38 -14.27 16.65 14.17
C ILE A 38 -12.82 17.07 14.42
N ASP A 39 -12.40 18.15 13.79
CA ASP A 39 -11.03 18.66 13.90
C ASP A 39 -9.98 17.56 13.59
N VAL A 40 -8.92 17.42 14.39
CA VAL A 40 -7.85 16.44 14.15
C VAL A 40 -7.91 15.28 15.15
N GLU A 41 -8.04 14.05 14.63
CA GLU A 41 -7.87 12.84 15.42
C GLU A 41 -6.43 12.32 15.34
N GLN A 42 -5.71 12.37 16.46
CA GLN A 42 -4.35 11.85 16.57
C GLN A 42 -4.36 10.38 17.02
N ASN A 43 -3.72 9.53 16.24
CA ASN A 43 -3.56 8.11 16.52
C ASN A 43 -2.08 7.76 16.60
N HIS A 44 -1.65 7.21 17.74
CA HIS A 44 -0.27 6.75 17.94
C HIS A 44 -0.19 5.25 17.70
N VAL A 45 0.27 4.87 16.51
CA VAL A 45 0.44 3.46 16.14
C VAL A 45 1.89 3.08 16.38
N ARG A 46 2.08 2.07 17.23
CA ARG A 46 3.37 1.41 17.37
C ARG A 46 3.58 0.47 16.18
N PHE A 47 4.67 0.64 15.47
CA PHE A 47 4.99 -0.10 14.25
C PHE A 47 6.42 -0.65 14.41
N LEU A 48 6.64 -1.94 14.13
CA LEU A 48 7.98 -2.55 14.22
C LEU A 48 8.76 -2.25 15.52
N GLY A 49 8.15 -2.50 16.68
CA GLY A 49 8.80 -2.24 17.96
C GLY A 49 8.65 -0.79 18.40
N ASP A 50 9.66 0.07 18.20
CA ASP A 50 9.70 1.42 18.79
C ASP A 50 9.53 2.58 17.78
N LEU A 51 9.24 2.26 16.51
CA LEU A 51 8.76 3.28 15.58
C LEU A 51 7.31 3.62 15.93
N ILE A 52 7.06 4.90 16.22
CA ILE A 52 5.74 5.41 16.52
C ILE A 52 5.28 6.25 15.33
N LEU A 53 4.30 5.74 14.61
CA LEU A 53 3.59 6.48 13.58
C LEU A 53 2.51 7.33 14.27
N ASN A 54 2.70 8.65 14.23
CA ASN A 54 1.72 9.60 14.72
C ASN A 54 0.84 10.04 13.54
N LEU A 55 -0.28 9.35 13.36
CA LEU A 55 -1.25 9.59 12.30
C LEU A 55 -2.18 10.73 12.74
N TRP A 56 -2.22 11.79 11.94
CA TRP A 56 -3.12 12.93 12.12
C TRP A 56 -4.22 12.82 11.07
N ASP A 57 -5.37 12.29 11.46
CA ASP A 57 -6.55 12.20 10.62
C ASP A 57 -7.30 13.54 10.71
N CYS A 58 -7.11 14.39 9.71
CA CYS A 58 -7.66 15.74 9.70
C CYS A 58 -9.09 15.73 9.12
N GLY A 59 -10.06 16.23 9.87
CA GLY A 59 -11.43 16.43 9.40
C GLY A 59 -11.46 17.31 8.14
N GLY A 60 -12.02 16.80 7.05
CA GLY A 60 -11.98 17.46 5.73
C GLY A 60 -13.11 18.46 5.47
N GLN A 61 -13.81 18.90 6.53
CA GLN A 61 -14.91 19.87 6.40
C GLN A 61 -14.31 21.26 6.18
N ASP A 62 -14.97 22.11 5.39
CA ASP A 62 -14.44 23.42 4.98
C ASP A 62 -13.97 24.27 6.17
N ALA A 63 -14.82 24.41 7.21
CA ALA A 63 -14.49 25.19 8.39
C ALA A 63 -13.21 24.70 9.11
N PHE A 64 -12.95 23.39 9.10
CA PHE A 64 -11.73 22.83 9.67
C PHE A 64 -10.53 23.03 8.75
N MET A 65 -10.68 22.81 7.44
CA MET A 65 -9.62 23.07 6.46
C MET A 65 -9.15 24.53 6.50
N ASP A 66 -10.09 25.47 6.55
CA ASP A 66 -9.79 26.89 6.70
C ASP A 66 -9.09 27.20 8.02
N SER A 67 -9.48 26.55 9.12
CA SER A 67 -8.80 26.68 10.42
C SER A 67 -7.36 26.17 10.36
N TYR A 68 -7.13 24.99 9.77
CA TYR A 68 -5.79 24.42 9.61
C TYR A 68 -4.88 25.33 8.79
N LEU A 69 -5.43 25.92 7.73
CA LEU A 69 -4.68 26.74 6.79
C LEU A 69 -4.55 28.20 7.22
N ASN A 70 -5.40 28.74 8.10
CA ASN A 70 -5.32 30.16 8.50
C ASN A 70 -4.84 30.35 9.93
N ILE A 71 -5.24 29.46 10.85
CA ILE A 71 -5.02 29.64 12.29
C ILE A 71 -3.96 28.66 12.80
N GLN A 72 -4.04 27.38 12.40
CA GLN A 72 -3.26 26.30 13.00
C GLN A 72 -2.09 25.81 12.13
N GLN A 73 -1.67 26.56 11.11
CA GLN A 73 -0.68 26.09 10.13
C GLN A 73 0.60 25.53 10.78
N SER A 74 1.17 26.23 11.76
CA SER A 74 2.39 25.78 12.43
C SER A 74 2.18 24.45 13.15
N THR A 75 1.06 24.29 13.86
CA THR A 75 0.75 23.06 14.59
C THR A 75 0.54 21.87 13.64
N ILE A 76 -0.16 22.10 12.52
CA ILE A 76 -0.48 21.06 11.55
C ILE A 76 0.74 20.70 10.70
N PHE A 77 1.45 21.66 10.12
CA PHE A 77 2.45 21.41 9.07
C PHE A 77 3.90 21.35 9.57
N GLN A 78 4.19 21.60 10.85
CA GLN A 78 5.53 21.38 11.40
C GLN A 78 5.82 19.90 11.67
N HIS A 79 7.09 19.53 11.45
CA HIS A 79 7.68 18.22 11.72
C HIS A 79 6.94 17.06 11.04
N VAL A 80 6.39 17.31 9.85
CA VAL A 80 5.71 16.31 9.04
C VAL A 80 6.75 15.46 8.33
N GLY A 81 6.69 14.14 8.50
CA GLY A 81 7.53 13.21 7.73
C GLY A 81 6.88 12.83 6.41
N VAL A 82 5.57 12.64 6.42
CA VAL A 82 4.77 12.27 5.25
C VAL A 82 3.44 13.03 5.27
N MET A 83 3.03 13.56 4.13
CA MET A 83 1.66 14.00 3.88
C MET A 83 0.98 13.05 2.88
N ILE A 84 -0.16 12.50 3.29
CA ILE A 84 -1.06 11.73 2.45
C ILE A 84 -2.28 12.60 2.16
N TYR A 85 -2.49 12.98 0.91
CA TYR A 85 -3.66 13.73 0.49
C TYR A 85 -4.60 12.86 -0.32
N VAL A 86 -5.87 12.83 0.05
CA VAL A 86 -6.86 11.90 -0.48
C VAL A 86 -7.86 12.64 -1.36
N PHE A 87 -7.97 12.20 -2.61
CA PHE A 87 -8.95 12.66 -3.59
C PHE A 87 -9.95 11.55 -3.84
N GLU A 88 -11.24 11.88 -3.96
CA GLU A 88 -12.21 10.93 -4.50
C GLU A 88 -12.05 10.82 -6.02
N VAL A 89 -12.17 9.60 -6.56
CA VAL A 89 -12.12 9.39 -8.02
C VAL A 89 -13.19 10.21 -8.75
N GLU A 90 -14.39 10.27 -8.17
CA GLU A 90 -15.55 11.03 -8.64
C GLU A 90 -15.85 12.16 -7.64
N THR A 91 -15.09 13.25 -7.69
CA THR A 91 -15.36 14.43 -6.86
C THR A 91 -16.44 15.33 -7.48
N ARG A 92 -17.24 15.96 -6.61
CA ARG A 92 -18.26 16.94 -7.02
C ARG A 92 -17.65 18.30 -7.38
N ASN A 93 -16.52 18.66 -6.77
CA ASN A 93 -15.89 19.96 -6.97
C ASN A 93 -14.35 19.83 -6.95
N MET A 94 -13.79 19.41 -8.09
CA MET A 94 -12.35 19.20 -8.22
C MET A 94 -11.56 20.49 -8.06
N GLU A 95 -12.07 21.62 -8.54
CA GLU A 95 -11.38 22.91 -8.47
C GLU A 95 -11.10 23.30 -7.01
N LYS A 96 -12.12 23.21 -6.15
CA LYS A 96 -11.98 23.47 -4.72
C LYS A 96 -11.03 22.48 -4.03
N ASP A 97 -11.13 21.20 -4.36
CA ASP A 97 -10.25 20.17 -3.79
C ASP A 97 -8.77 20.44 -4.13
N LEU A 98 -8.51 20.91 -5.36
CA LEU A 98 -7.19 21.32 -5.82
C LEU A 98 -6.69 22.60 -5.14
N ASP A 99 -7.57 23.57 -4.87
CA ASP A 99 -7.19 24.80 -4.16
C ASP A 99 -6.74 24.51 -2.73
N TYR A 100 -7.51 23.70 -1.99
CA TYR A 100 -7.08 23.25 -0.65
C TYR A 100 -5.81 22.42 -0.71
N TYR A 101 -5.68 21.53 -1.70
CA TYR A 101 -4.48 20.72 -1.87
C TYR A 101 -3.24 21.60 -2.08
N LYS A 102 -3.31 22.58 -2.99
CA LYS A 102 -2.21 23.53 -3.25
C LYS A 102 -1.88 24.36 -2.01
N ALA A 103 -2.88 24.80 -1.25
CA ALA A 103 -2.66 25.52 0.01
C ALA A 103 -1.95 24.64 1.06
N CYS A 104 -2.37 23.38 1.21
CA CYS A 104 -1.70 22.40 2.06
C CYS A 104 -0.26 22.13 1.60
N LEU A 105 -0.03 22.01 0.29
CA LEU A 105 1.30 21.79 -0.28
C LEU A 105 2.23 22.99 -0.02
N ALA A 106 1.74 24.21 -0.17
CA ALA A 106 2.48 25.43 0.13
C ALA A 106 2.83 25.54 1.63
N ALA A 107 1.87 25.22 2.51
CA ALA A 107 2.12 25.17 3.95
C ALA A 107 3.14 24.09 4.31
N LEU A 108 3.04 22.90 3.69
CA LEU A 108 3.99 21.81 3.90
C LEU A 108 5.41 22.20 3.46
N GLN A 109 5.57 22.81 2.28
CA GLN A 109 6.87 23.31 1.80
C GLN A 109 7.47 24.36 2.74
N LYS A 110 6.63 25.22 3.34
CA LYS A 110 7.07 26.24 4.30
C LYS A 110 7.56 25.64 5.63
N TYR A 111 6.85 24.66 6.19
CA TYR A 111 7.11 24.17 7.57
C TYR A 111 7.84 22.83 7.64
N SER A 112 7.77 22.02 6.58
CA SER A 112 8.38 20.69 6.46
C SER A 112 8.77 20.38 5.00
N PRO A 113 9.75 21.08 4.42
CA PRO A 113 10.12 20.94 3.00
C PRO A 113 10.61 19.54 2.61
N ASN A 114 11.11 18.76 3.57
CA ASN A 114 11.61 17.40 3.35
C ASN A 114 10.51 16.33 3.51
N ALA A 115 9.25 16.71 3.71
CA ALA A 115 8.16 15.75 3.85
C ALA A 115 7.86 15.07 2.51
N ALA A 116 7.75 13.75 2.51
CA ALA A 116 7.31 13.02 1.33
C ALA A 116 5.80 13.22 1.10
N VAL A 117 5.39 13.40 -0.15
CA VAL A 117 4.00 13.67 -0.51
C VAL A 117 3.41 12.52 -1.32
N PHE A 118 2.31 11.97 -0.82
CA PHE A 118 1.55 10.90 -1.45
C PHE A 118 0.13 11.35 -1.74
N LEU A 119 -0.33 11.10 -2.95
CA LEU A 119 -1.68 11.41 -3.39
C LEU A 119 -2.44 10.10 -3.63
N LEU A 120 -3.56 9.92 -2.93
CA LEU A 120 -4.42 8.75 -3.10
C LEU A 120 -5.67 9.15 -3.86
N VAL A 121 -5.81 8.63 -5.09
CA VAL A 121 -7.08 8.64 -5.82
C VAL A 121 -7.90 7.48 -5.26
N HIS A 122 -8.82 7.79 -4.34
CA HIS A 122 -9.55 6.84 -3.54
C HIS A 122 -10.96 6.55 -4.09
N LYS A 123 -11.55 5.45 -3.61
CA LYS A 123 -12.83 4.88 -4.09
C LYS A 123 -12.78 4.46 -5.56
N MET A 124 -11.64 3.96 -6.02
CA MET A 124 -11.45 3.53 -7.41
C MET A 124 -12.39 2.40 -7.86
N ASP A 125 -13.04 1.71 -6.92
CA ASP A 125 -14.15 0.79 -7.16
C ASP A 125 -15.39 1.46 -7.78
N LEU A 126 -15.55 2.77 -7.61
CA LEU A 126 -16.63 3.56 -8.18
C LEU A 126 -16.28 4.21 -9.53
N ALA A 127 -15.08 3.96 -10.05
CA ALA A 127 -14.66 4.49 -11.33
C ALA A 127 -15.54 3.97 -12.47
N ARG A 128 -16.04 4.86 -13.33
CA ARG A 128 -16.96 4.49 -14.43
C ARG A 128 -16.27 3.76 -15.59
N GLY A 129 -14.96 3.97 -15.77
CA GLY A 129 -14.17 3.38 -16.85
C GLY A 129 -13.07 2.45 -16.32
N PRO A 130 -12.17 1.98 -17.20
CA PRO A 130 -11.02 1.19 -16.79
C PRO A 130 -10.23 1.88 -15.67
N LYS A 131 -9.98 1.16 -14.57
CA LYS A 131 -9.28 1.70 -13.39
C LYS A 131 -7.90 2.25 -13.77
N ALA A 132 -7.18 1.57 -14.66
CA ALA A 132 -5.84 1.97 -15.12
C ALA A 132 -5.86 3.33 -15.85
N ASP A 133 -6.75 3.50 -16.82
CA ASP A 133 -6.85 4.74 -17.60
C ASP A 133 -7.31 5.91 -16.72
N THR A 134 -8.27 5.64 -15.83
CA THR A 134 -8.77 6.63 -14.87
C THR A 134 -7.65 7.11 -13.96
N LEU A 135 -6.86 6.18 -13.42
CA LEU A 135 -5.72 6.50 -12.57
C LEU A 135 -4.63 7.24 -13.35
N ALA A 136 -4.31 6.83 -14.58
CA ALA A 136 -3.29 7.49 -15.39
C ALA A 136 -3.67 8.96 -15.67
N ARG A 137 -4.92 9.20 -16.06
CA ARG A 137 -5.47 10.55 -16.27
C ARG A 137 -5.40 11.39 -15.00
N LYS A 138 -5.89 10.85 -13.86
CA LYS A 138 -5.87 11.56 -12.58
C LYS A 138 -4.44 11.81 -12.08
N SER A 139 -3.54 10.86 -12.28
CA SER A 139 -2.13 11.00 -11.91
C SER A 139 -1.45 12.13 -12.67
N LYS A 140 -1.77 12.30 -13.96
CA LYS A 140 -1.27 13.42 -14.76
C LYS A 140 -1.81 14.76 -14.24
N GLU A 141 -3.12 14.87 -14.07
CA GLU A 141 -3.79 16.08 -13.53
C GLU A 141 -3.21 16.50 -12.17
N LEU A 142 -3.04 15.55 -11.26
CA LEU A 142 -2.53 15.82 -9.92
C LEU A 142 -1.03 16.18 -9.91
N LYS A 143 -0.22 15.52 -10.73
CA LYS A 143 1.21 15.87 -10.87
C LYS A 143 1.39 17.27 -11.46
N GLU A 144 0.60 17.64 -12.47
CA GLU A 144 0.59 18.99 -13.02
C GLU A 144 0.18 20.03 -11.95
N ALA A 145 -0.84 19.72 -11.15
CA ALA A 145 -1.27 20.59 -10.05
C ALA A 145 -0.24 20.70 -8.90
N SER A 146 0.69 19.75 -8.79
CA SER A 146 1.74 19.71 -7.75
C SER A 146 2.94 20.60 -8.08
N GLY A 147 3.06 21.06 -9.34
CA GLY A 147 4.20 21.85 -9.81
C GLY A 147 5.51 21.08 -9.68
N ASP A 148 6.52 21.71 -9.07
CA ASP A 148 7.86 21.13 -8.91
C ASP A 148 7.99 20.15 -7.73
N VAL A 149 6.93 19.98 -6.93
CA VAL A 149 6.99 19.05 -5.79
C VAL A 149 6.88 17.62 -6.28
N GLU A 150 7.85 16.78 -5.91
CA GLU A 150 7.80 15.35 -6.21
C GLU A 150 6.66 14.69 -5.43
N VAL A 151 5.71 14.09 -6.16
CA VAL A 151 4.56 13.40 -5.59
C VAL A 151 4.45 11.97 -6.14
N THR A 152 4.06 11.05 -5.28
CA THR A 152 3.71 9.67 -5.67
C THR A 152 2.20 9.49 -5.63
N VAL A 153 1.61 8.99 -6.72
CA VAL A 153 0.16 8.82 -6.85
C VAL A 153 -0.22 7.34 -6.83
N PHE A 154 -1.25 6.99 -6.07
CA PHE A 154 -1.84 5.65 -6.04
C PHE A 154 -3.34 5.68 -6.28
N GLY A 155 -3.85 4.70 -7.03
CA GLY A 155 -5.28 4.38 -7.06
C GLY A 155 -5.59 3.42 -5.92
N THR A 156 -6.59 3.73 -5.10
CA THR A 156 -6.92 2.95 -3.91
C THR A 156 -8.41 2.67 -3.76
N SER A 157 -8.73 1.52 -3.18
CA SER A 157 -10.07 1.17 -2.68
C SER A 157 -9.95 0.43 -1.35
N ILE A 158 -10.95 0.57 -0.48
CA ILE A 158 -11.05 -0.24 0.75
C ILE A 158 -11.51 -1.69 0.46
N TYR A 159 -11.88 -1.99 -0.77
CA TYR A 159 -12.44 -3.28 -1.19
C TYR A 159 -11.46 -4.16 -1.96
N ASP A 160 -10.22 -3.73 -2.14
CA ASP A 160 -9.17 -4.51 -2.80
C ASP A 160 -7.78 -4.23 -2.19
N GLU A 161 -6.76 -4.95 -2.66
CA GLU A 161 -5.41 -4.93 -2.09
C GLU A 161 -4.64 -3.61 -2.35
N SER A 162 -5.18 -2.73 -3.20
CA SER A 162 -4.51 -1.50 -3.61
C SER A 162 -4.21 -0.55 -2.44
N LEU A 163 -5.07 -0.56 -1.41
CA LEU A 163 -4.84 0.22 -0.20
C LEU A 163 -3.64 -0.30 0.60
N TYR A 164 -3.47 -1.63 0.71
CA TYR A 164 -2.32 -2.24 1.36
C TYR A 164 -1.03 -1.94 0.58
N ASN A 165 -1.09 -1.88 -0.76
CA ASN A 165 0.04 -1.46 -1.60
C ASN A 165 0.47 -0.04 -1.29
N ALA A 166 -0.47 0.91 -1.33
CA ALA A 166 -0.18 2.32 -1.05
C ALA A 166 0.40 2.50 0.35
N TRP A 167 -0.22 1.92 1.38
CA TRP A 167 0.27 2.04 2.76
C TRP A 167 1.61 1.34 2.97
N SER A 168 1.85 0.18 2.36
CA SER A 168 3.15 -0.52 2.45
C SER A 168 4.27 0.35 1.86
N ARG A 169 4.03 1.00 0.71
CA ARG A 169 5.00 1.95 0.11
C ARG A 169 5.23 3.16 0.99
N ILE A 170 4.19 3.72 1.58
CA ILE A 170 4.28 4.90 2.47
C ILE A 170 5.08 4.57 3.73
N VAL A 171 4.74 3.47 4.41
CA VAL A 171 5.44 3.10 5.65
C VAL A 171 6.88 2.67 5.37
N HIS A 172 7.17 2.07 4.21
CA HIS A 172 8.53 1.66 3.85
C HIS A 172 9.51 2.84 3.81
N ILE A 173 9.07 4.06 3.44
CA ILE A 173 9.91 5.27 3.54
C ILE A 173 10.22 5.65 4.99
N LEU A 174 9.34 5.30 5.93
CA LEU A 174 9.46 5.64 7.35
C LEU A 174 10.26 4.61 8.14
N ILE A 175 10.47 3.40 7.61
CA ILE A 175 11.18 2.31 8.29
C ILE A 175 12.69 2.51 8.14
N PRO A 176 13.43 2.75 9.25
CA PRO A 176 14.88 2.77 9.19
C PRO A 176 15.43 1.38 8.86
N ASN A 177 16.56 1.32 8.16
CA ASN A 177 17.31 0.08 7.88
C ASN A 177 16.53 -1.02 7.14
N ALA A 178 15.51 -0.67 6.35
CA ALA A 178 14.78 -1.63 5.51
C ALA A 178 15.72 -2.46 4.61
N SER A 179 16.79 -1.84 4.10
CA SER A 179 17.83 -2.53 3.30
C SER A 179 18.60 -3.62 4.07
N VAL A 180 18.78 -3.45 5.38
CA VAL A 180 19.42 -4.45 6.24
C VAL A 180 18.46 -5.61 6.46
N LEU A 181 17.17 -5.32 6.73
CA LEU A 181 16.13 -6.35 6.84
C LEU A 181 16.04 -7.19 5.57
N SER A 182 15.95 -6.57 4.39
CA SER A 182 15.94 -7.29 3.10
C SER A 182 17.15 -8.19 2.90
N ARG A 183 18.36 -7.74 3.27
CA ARG A 183 19.58 -8.53 3.14
C ARG A 183 19.58 -9.78 4.03
N HIS A 184 19.09 -9.63 5.26
CA HIS A 184 18.95 -10.77 6.18
C HIS A 184 17.81 -11.70 5.75
N LEU A 185 16.75 -11.16 5.15
CA LEU A 185 15.67 -11.94 4.57
C LEU A 185 16.14 -12.76 3.36
N ALA A 186 17.02 -12.21 2.52
CA ALA A 186 17.65 -12.95 1.43
C ALA A 186 18.52 -14.11 1.93
N LYS A 187 19.24 -13.95 3.04
CA LYS A 187 19.98 -15.05 3.68
C LYS A 187 19.05 -16.15 4.19
N LEU A 188 17.93 -15.78 4.82
CA LEU A 188 16.92 -16.74 5.25
C LEU A 188 16.31 -17.47 4.06
N ALA A 189 16.00 -16.76 2.97
CA ALA A 189 15.51 -17.36 1.74
C ALA A 189 16.48 -18.40 1.19
N SER A 190 17.78 -18.07 1.11
CA SER A 190 18.81 -19.01 0.68
C SER A 190 18.95 -20.22 1.61
N ALA A 191 18.83 -20.04 2.93
CA ALA A 191 18.91 -21.14 3.90
C ALA A 191 17.71 -22.09 3.85
N CYS A 192 16.55 -21.58 3.43
CA CYS A 192 15.34 -22.36 3.21
C CYS A 192 15.19 -22.90 1.78
N SER A 193 16.12 -22.61 0.88
CA SER A 193 15.95 -22.79 -0.58
C SER A 193 14.60 -22.25 -1.06
N ALA A 194 14.16 -21.13 -0.47
CA ALA A 194 12.87 -20.55 -0.73
C ALA A 194 12.88 -19.70 -2.00
N THR A 195 11.80 -19.82 -2.77
CA THR A 195 11.57 -18.99 -3.95
C THR A 195 11.26 -17.56 -3.53
N GLU A 196 10.45 -17.39 -2.48
CA GLU A 196 10.07 -16.09 -1.96
C GLU A 196 10.06 -16.08 -0.44
N VAL A 197 10.55 -15.00 0.15
CA VAL A 197 10.38 -14.72 1.58
C VAL A 197 9.93 -13.29 1.75
N VAL A 198 8.85 -13.10 2.51
CA VAL A 198 8.21 -11.80 2.73
C VAL A 198 8.04 -11.57 4.22
N LEU A 199 8.38 -10.36 4.67
CA LEU A 199 8.25 -9.93 6.05
C LEU A 199 7.07 -8.96 6.17
N PHE A 200 6.15 -9.25 7.09
CA PHE A 200 4.95 -8.44 7.37
C PHE A 200 4.96 -7.91 8.79
N GLU A 201 4.44 -6.70 9.00
CA GLU A 201 4.23 -6.18 10.36
C GLU A 201 3.05 -6.92 11.01
N ARG A 202 3.18 -7.32 12.28
CA ARG A 202 2.24 -8.21 12.97
C ARG A 202 0.78 -7.72 12.94
N THR A 203 0.56 -6.44 13.20
CA THR A 203 -0.77 -5.90 13.51
C THR A 203 -1.53 -5.46 12.26
N THR A 204 -0.87 -4.70 11.42
CA THR A 204 -1.40 -4.12 10.18
C THR A 204 -1.26 -5.07 9.01
N PHE A 205 -0.32 -6.03 9.10
CA PHE A 205 0.05 -6.93 8.02
C PHE A 205 0.59 -6.22 6.77
N LEU A 206 1.06 -4.98 6.91
CA LEU A 206 1.75 -4.29 5.82
C LEU A 206 3.09 -4.98 5.50
N VAL A 207 3.45 -4.96 4.22
CA VAL A 207 4.72 -5.53 3.74
C VAL A 207 5.85 -4.61 4.19
N ILE A 208 6.85 -5.19 4.86
CA ILE A 208 8.03 -4.47 5.34
C ILE A 208 9.20 -4.66 4.38
N ALA A 209 9.47 -5.91 4.01
CA ALA A 209 10.63 -6.29 3.22
C ALA A 209 10.37 -7.61 2.49
N THR A 210 11.04 -7.77 1.35
CA THR A 210 11.02 -8.97 0.52
C THR A 210 12.45 -9.46 0.28
N SER A 211 12.65 -10.77 0.11
CA SER A 211 13.97 -11.36 -0.17
C SER A 211 14.51 -10.97 -1.54
N THR A 212 13.62 -10.75 -2.51
CA THR A 212 13.92 -10.14 -3.80
C THR A 212 13.60 -8.65 -3.74
N PRO A 213 14.49 -7.75 -4.21
CA PRO A 213 14.17 -6.33 -4.25
C PRO A 213 12.93 -6.10 -5.14
N PRO A 214 11.99 -5.23 -4.72
CA PRO A 214 10.81 -4.96 -5.53
C PRO A 214 11.25 -4.40 -6.89
N PRO A 215 10.57 -4.77 -8.00
CA PRO A 215 10.86 -4.18 -9.29
C PRO A 215 10.72 -2.64 -9.21
N PRO A 216 11.58 -1.88 -9.90
CA PRO A 216 11.46 -0.42 -9.93
C PRO A 216 10.07 -0.01 -10.45
N PRO A 217 9.53 1.14 -10.01
CA PRO A 217 8.22 1.60 -10.46
C PRO A 217 8.23 1.71 -11.99
N GLN A 218 7.31 0.99 -12.64
CA GLN A 218 7.16 1.03 -14.08
C GLN A 218 6.64 2.42 -14.48
N VAL A 219 7.55 3.29 -14.91
CA VAL A 219 7.22 4.50 -15.65
C VAL A 219 6.79 4.02 -17.04
N ALA A 220 5.54 4.29 -17.43
CA ALA A 220 5.06 3.95 -18.75
C ALA A 220 5.94 4.62 -19.82
N SER A 221 6.80 3.84 -20.47
CA SER A 221 7.67 4.32 -21.54
C SER A 221 6.85 4.49 -22.82
N THR A 222 6.72 5.72 -23.29
CA THR A 222 6.12 6.07 -24.59
C THR A 222 7.07 5.70 -25.72
N ASN A 223 6.79 4.63 -26.45
CA ASN A 223 7.42 4.39 -27.75
C ASN A 223 6.54 4.98 -28.89
N PRO A 224 7.12 5.72 -29.85
CA PRO A 224 6.38 6.31 -30.97
C PRO A 224 6.13 5.26 -32.08
N PRO A 225 5.04 5.38 -32.86
CA PRO A 225 4.72 4.41 -33.91
C PRO A 225 5.55 4.66 -35.18
N GLY A 226 6.31 3.64 -35.58
CA GLY A 226 7.06 3.59 -36.84
C GLY A 226 6.34 2.76 -37.90
N LEU A 227 6.04 3.44 -39.02
CA LEU A 227 5.72 3.01 -40.39
C LEU A 227 5.57 1.51 -40.74
N SER A 228 4.46 1.20 -41.42
CA SER A 228 4.43 0.17 -42.49
C SER A 228 3.47 0.55 -43.62
N SER A 229 4.00 0.48 -44.85
CA SER A 229 3.40 0.81 -46.15
C SER A 229 2.49 -0.31 -46.72
N PRO A 230 1.77 -0.08 -47.84
CA PRO A 230 0.42 -0.60 -48.06
C PRO A 230 0.34 -1.87 -48.93
N LYS A 231 -0.74 -2.65 -48.76
CA LYS A 231 -1.21 -3.62 -49.77
C LYS A 231 -2.72 -3.49 -50.00
N THR A 232 -3.07 -3.79 -51.24
CA THR A 232 -4.19 -3.32 -52.06
C THR A 232 -5.43 -4.24 -52.05
N ASN A 233 -6.60 -3.60 -52.12
CA ASN A 233 -7.96 -3.99 -52.57
C ASN A 233 -8.33 -5.44 -52.97
N GLY A 234 -9.52 -5.88 -52.52
CA GLY A 234 -10.41 -6.75 -53.30
C GLY A 234 -11.55 -7.50 -52.56
N GLN A 235 -12.75 -6.87 -52.49
CA GLN A 235 -14.12 -7.45 -52.53
C GLN A 235 -14.72 -8.37 -51.43
N LEU A 236 -15.67 -7.76 -50.69
CA LEU A 236 -17.05 -8.14 -50.30
C LEU A 236 -17.56 -9.60 -50.42
N SER A 237 -18.01 -10.17 -49.28
CA SER A 237 -19.35 -10.77 -49.11
C SER A 237 -19.65 -11.08 -47.64
N ALA A 238 -20.90 -10.86 -47.23
CA ALA A 238 -21.44 -10.97 -45.87
C ALA A 238 -21.68 -12.42 -45.40
N THR A 239 -21.53 -12.68 -44.09
CA THR A 239 -22.56 -13.24 -43.16
C THR A 239 -21.94 -13.72 -41.83
N SER A 240 -22.56 -13.30 -40.71
CA SER A 240 -22.71 -13.96 -39.40
C SER A 240 -21.57 -14.85 -38.85
N HIS A 241 -20.90 -14.34 -37.81
CA HIS A 241 -20.68 -14.93 -36.48
C HIS A 241 -19.53 -14.15 -35.83
N SER A 242 -19.81 -13.38 -34.79
CA SER A 242 -18.79 -12.66 -34.03
C SER A 242 -18.04 -13.65 -33.15
N ASP A 243 -17.06 -14.31 -33.76
CA ASP A 243 -16.05 -15.10 -33.09
C ASP A 243 -15.15 -14.20 -32.24
N HIS A 244 -15.05 -14.57 -30.96
CA HIS A 244 -13.82 -14.60 -30.17
C HIS A 244 -12.75 -13.54 -30.47
N GLU A 245 -12.81 -12.41 -29.75
CA GLU A 245 -11.59 -11.66 -29.43
C GLU A 245 -10.88 -12.35 -28.26
N ALA A 246 -10.01 -13.31 -28.58
CA ALA A 246 -8.83 -13.61 -27.78
C ALA A 246 -7.95 -12.33 -27.73
N GLU A 247 -7.16 -12.00 -26.71
CA GLU A 247 -6.28 -12.87 -25.96
C GLU A 247 -5.71 -12.03 -24.79
N TYR A 248 -6.04 -12.39 -23.55
CA TYR A 248 -5.14 -12.14 -22.41
C TYR A 248 -4.93 -13.52 -21.82
N ASP A 249 -3.94 -14.23 -22.34
CA ASP A 249 -3.36 -15.37 -21.65
C ASP A 249 -2.30 -14.78 -20.70
N PRO A 250 -2.63 -14.48 -19.42
CA PRO A 250 -1.57 -14.17 -18.49
C PRO A 250 -0.78 -15.46 -18.38
N ASP A 251 0.45 -15.46 -18.89
CA ASP A 251 1.43 -16.52 -18.62
C ASP A 251 1.16 -17.07 -17.21
N PRO A 252 0.69 -18.33 -17.09
CA PRO A 252 0.18 -18.87 -15.83
C PRO A 252 1.29 -18.91 -14.76
N HIS A 253 2.54 -18.74 -15.16
CA HIS A 253 3.71 -18.67 -14.28
C HIS A 253 4.10 -17.23 -13.90
N LYS A 254 3.47 -16.20 -14.49
CA LYS A 254 3.74 -14.81 -14.17
C LYS A 254 3.06 -14.42 -12.86
N MET A 255 3.86 -14.27 -11.82
CA MET A 255 3.38 -13.86 -10.51
C MET A 255 2.75 -12.47 -10.53
N ALA A 256 1.56 -12.34 -9.91
CA ALA A 256 0.88 -11.06 -9.80
C ALA A 256 1.73 -10.04 -9.01
N PRO A 257 1.83 -8.77 -9.48
CA PRO A 257 2.72 -7.77 -8.89
C PRO A 257 2.29 -7.33 -7.48
N THR A 258 1.00 -7.42 -7.14
CA THR A 258 0.41 -7.04 -5.84
C THR A 258 0.10 -8.25 -4.94
N ARG A 259 0.71 -9.42 -5.21
CA ARG A 259 0.38 -10.67 -4.52
C ARG A 259 0.59 -10.60 -3.01
N TYR A 260 1.59 -9.87 -2.54
CA TYR A 260 1.90 -9.75 -1.11
C TYR A 260 0.87 -8.89 -0.39
N GLU A 261 0.43 -7.81 -1.04
CA GLU A 261 -0.63 -6.94 -0.55
C GLU A 261 -1.97 -7.66 -0.52
N ARG A 262 -2.22 -8.52 -1.52
CA ARG A 262 -3.37 -9.42 -1.51
C ARG A 262 -3.28 -10.43 -0.37
N THR A 263 -2.08 -10.95 -0.05
CA THR A 263 -1.88 -11.74 1.17
C THR A 263 -2.22 -10.92 2.42
N SER A 264 -1.80 -9.65 2.50
CA SER A 264 -2.13 -8.76 3.61
C SER A 264 -3.63 -8.60 3.80
N GLU A 265 -4.37 -8.36 2.73
CA GLU A 265 -5.82 -8.26 2.75
C GLU A 265 -6.46 -9.56 3.26
N LEU A 266 -6.10 -10.71 2.68
CA LEU A 266 -6.67 -12.01 3.03
C LEU A 266 -6.38 -12.39 4.49
N ILE A 267 -5.14 -12.22 4.94
CA ILE A 267 -4.77 -12.55 6.32
C ILE A 267 -5.42 -11.58 7.31
N LYS A 268 -5.59 -10.29 6.98
CA LYS A 268 -6.34 -9.36 7.85
C LYS A 268 -7.81 -9.75 7.96
N ALA A 269 -8.45 -10.15 6.86
CA ALA A 269 -9.81 -10.67 6.89
C ALA A 269 -9.92 -11.97 7.72
N PHE A 270 -8.92 -12.86 7.61
CA PHE A 270 -8.86 -14.08 8.41
C PHE A 270 -8.64 -13.78 9.91
N LYS A 271 -7.71 -12.88 10.25
CA LYS A 271 -7.50 -12.40 11.63
C LYS A 271 -8.77 -11.82 12.24
N TYR A 272 -9.52 -11.02 11.48
CA TYR A 272 -10.82 -10.52 11.93
C TYR A 272 -11.82 -11.66 12.19
N SER A 273 -11.81 -12.70 11.36
CA SER A 273 -12.67 -13.87 11.54
C SER A 273 -12.28 -14.68 12.78
N CYS A 274 -10.99 -14.88 13.05
CA CYS A 274 -10.50 -15.50 14.30
C CYS A 274 -10.93 -14.70 15.53
N ALA A 275 -10.78 -13.37 15.50
CA ALA A 275 -11.17 -12.51 16.62
C ALA A 275 -12.67 -12.63 16.97
N ARG A 276 -13.53 -12.88 15.98
CA ARG A 276 -14.97 -13.10 16.20
C ARG A 276 -15.28 -14.39 16.97
N VAL A 277 -14.41 -15.40 16.88
CA VAL A 277 -14.50 -16.63 17.68
C VAL A 277 -13.65 -16.58 18.95
N ARG A 278 -13.11 -15.41 19.29
CA ARG A 278 -12.24 -15.15 20.47
C ARG A 278 -10.91 -15.89 20.44
N GLU A 279 -10.42 -16.19 19.23
CA GLU A 279 -9.11 -16.80 19.01
C GLU A 279 -8.18 -15.84 18.26
N GLU A 280 -6.88 -16.06 18.41
CA GLU A 280 -5.85 -15.30 17.69
C GLU A 280 -5.22 -16.14 16.58
N PHE A 281 -4.97 -15.51 15.44
CA PHE A 281 -4.20 -16.12 14.36
C PHE A 281 -2.72 -16.24 14.77
N HIS A 282 -2.18 -17.46 14.71
CA HIS A 282 -0.78 -17.73 15.09
C HIS A 282 0.09 -18.10 13.89
N ALA A 283 -0.35 -19.03 13.05
CA ALA A 283 0.40 -19.48 11.87
C ALA A 283 -0.56 -20.06 10.83
N LEU A 284 -0.07 -20.20 9.59
CA LEU A 284 -0.73 -20.87 8.49
C LEU A 284 0.31 -21.69 7.72
N GLU A 285 0.02 -22.98 7.56
CA GLU A 285 0.84 -23.91 6.78
C GLU A 285 -0.03 -24.43 5.63
N MET A 286 0.51 -24.42 4.42
CA MET A 286 -0.19 -24.89 3.23
C MET A 286 0.78 -25.70 2.37
N GLU A 287 0.38 -26.91 2.01
CA GLU A 287 1.11 -27.79 1.09
C GLU A 287 0.23 -27.99 -0.15
N PHE A 288 0.72 -27.49 -1.28
CA PHE A 288 0.12 -27.68 -2.59
C PHE A 288 1.03 -28.56 -3.46
N PRO A 289 0.53 -29.19 -4.52
CA PRO A 289 1.36 -30.00 -5.42
C PRO A 289 2.54 -29.24 -6.02
N GLU A 290 2.37 -27.93 -6.26
CA GLU A 290 3.37 -27.09 -6.93
C GLU A 290 4.25 -26.30 -5.95
N PHE A 291 3.79 -26.05 -4.72
CA PHE A 291 4.54 -25.29 -3.72
C PHE A 291 4.05 -25.51 -2.29
N THR A 292 4.95 -25.27 -1.35
CA THR A 292 4.66 -25.19 0.09
C THR A 292 4.78 -23.74 0.54
N ALA A 293 3.84 -23.29 1.37
CA ALA A 293 3.86 -21.97 1.99
C ALA A 293 3.69 -22.06 3.50
N VAL A 294 4.61 -21.41 4.22
CA VAL A 294 4.58 -21.29 5.68
C VAL A 294 4.54 -19.82 6.05
N LEU A 295 3.46 -19.41 6.70
CA LEU A 295 3.30 -18.11 7.33
C LEU A 295 3.34 -18.29 8.85
N ASP A 296 4.40 -17.84 9.50
CA ASP A 296 4.61 -18.02 10.93
C ASP A 296 5.12 -16.71 11.57
N GLU A 297 4.99 -16.61 12.89
CA GLU A 297 5.55 -15.51 13.66
C GLU A 297 7.09 -15.56 13.62
N LEU A 298 7.71 -14.54 13.04
CA LEU A 298 9.17 -14.44 13.05
C LEU A 298 9.66 -13.77 14.33
N THR A 299 9.04 -12.65 14.71
CA THR A 299 9.34 -11.89 15.93
C THR A 299 8.04 -11.48 16.60
N ARG A 300 8.12 -10.87 17.80
CA ARG A 300 6.94 -10.27 18.45
C ARG A 300 6.23 -9.22 17.60
N ASN A 301 6.92 -8.59 16.64
CA ASN A 301 6.36 -7.52 15.82
C ASN A 301 6.17 -7.90 14.35
N THR A 302 6.53 -9.12 13.93
CA THR A 302 6.52 -9.50 12.50
C THR A 302 6.14 -10.94 12.24
N TYR A 303 5.44 -11.15 11.12
CA TYR A 303 5.30 -12.45 10.48
C TYR A 303 6.28 -12.60 9.32
N VAL A 304 6.61 -13.83 9.00
CA VAL A 304 7.33 -14.19 7.77
C VAL A 304 6.51 -15.20 6.97
N LEU A 305 6.33 -14.92 5.68
CA LEU A 305 5.86 -15.90 4.70
C LEU A 305 7.07 -16.45 3.96
N ILE A 306 7.17 -17.78 3.90
CA ILE A 306 8.18 -18.50 3.13
C ILE A 306 7.44 -19.37 2.11
N VAL A 307 7.78 -19.19 0.83
CA VAL A 307 7.24 -19.99 -0.30
C VAL A 307 8.37 -20.80 -0.92
N VAL A 308 8.15 -22.09 -1.06
CA VAL A 308 9.12 -23.07 -1.57
C VAL A 308 8.48 -23.92 -2.65
N HIS A 309 9.11 -24.07 -3.81
CA HIS A 309 8.63 -24.94 -4.90
C HIS A 309 9.35 -26.29 -4.94
N ASP A 310 10.39 -26.48 -4.14
CA ASP A 310 11.06 -27.78 -4.00
C ASP A 310 10.20 -28.71 -3.12
N PRO A 311 9.60 -29.78 -3.68
CA PRO A 311 8.69 -30.65 -2.95
C PRO A 311 9.41 -31.53 -1.92
N THR A 312 10.74 -31.57 -1.92
CA THR A 312 11.53 -32.33 -0.94
C THR A 312 11.68 -31.60 0.39
N ILE A 313 11.32 -30.32 0.45
CA ILE A 313 11.47 -29.49 1.64
C ILE A 313 10.18 -29.50 2.46
N GLU A 314 10.24 -30.18 3.59
CA GLU A 314 9.11 -30.27 4.52
C GLU A 314 8.86 -28.96 5.29
N THR A 315 7.58 -28.68 5.58
CA THR A 315 7.13 -27.55 6.41
C THR A 315 7.85 -27.49 7.78
N ALA A 316 8.14 -28.64 8.39
CA ALA A 316 8.87 -28.73 9.66
C ALA A 316 10.29 -28.13 9.59
N ALA A 317 11.00 -28.34 8.48
CA ALA A 317 12.34 -27.77 8.26
C ALA A 317 12.27 -26.24 8.16
N LEU A 318 11.27 -25.72 7.45
CA LEU A 318 11.03 -24.27 7.33
C LEU A 318 10.77 -23.62 8.69
N ARG A 319 9.92 -24.25 9.53
CA ARG A 319 9.64 -23.75 10.88
C ARG A 319 10.86 -23.80 11.79
N MET A 320 11.70 -24.81 11.65
CA MET A 320 12.98 -24.86 12.36
C MET A 320 13.89 -23.70 11.94
N ASN A 321 13.99 -23.40 10.64
CA ASN A 321 14.76 -22.28 10.14
C ASN A 321 14.21 -20.93 10.62
N ILE A 322 12.90 -20.72 10.62
CA ILE A 322 12.25 -19.52 11.18
C ILE A 322 12.64 -19.33 12.65
N ARG A 323 12.56 -20.41 13.44
CA ARG A 323 12.92 -20.39 14.87
C ARG A 323 14.38 -20.03 15.09
N LEU A 324 15.30 -20.55 14.28
CA LEU A 324 16.73 -20.25 14.36
C LEU A 324 17.06 -18.83 13.90
N ALA A 325 16.30 -18.28 12.95
CA ALA A 325 16.48 -16.92 12.45
C ALA A 325 15.94 -15.85 13.42
N ARG A 326 14.91 -16.17 14.21
CA ARG A 326 14.22 -15.24 15.12
C ARG A 326 15.14 -14.35 15.97
N PRO A 327 16.14 -14.87 16.71
CA PRO A 327 16.99 -14.02 17.56
C PRO A 327 17.71 -12.92 16.76
N LYS A 328 18.13 -13.22 15.52
CA LYS A 328 18.82 -12.23 14.69
C LYS A 328 17.86 -11.14 14.22
N PHE A 329 16.62 -11.48 13.86
CA PHE A 329 15.63 -10.49 13.45
C PHE A 329 15.13 -9.63 14.62
N GLU A 330 15.05 -10.20 15.83
CA GLU A 330 14.78 -9.42 17.05
C GLU A 330 15.90 -8.40 17.33
N GLU A 331 17.16 -8.80 17.19
CA GLU A 331 18.32 -7.91 17.31
C GLU A 331 18.28 -6.77 16.26
N LEU A 332 17.97 -7.08 14.99
CA LEU A 332 17.92 -6.08 13.93
C LEU A 332 16.81 -5.03 14.13
N GLN A 333 15.68 -5.42 14.71
CA GLN A 333 14.60 -4.51 15.09
C GLN A 333 15.01 -3.62 16.27
N GLY A 334 15.73 -4.17 17.26
CA GLY A 334 16.25 -3.40 18.39
C GLY A 334 17.39 -2.44 18.02
N ASN A 335 18.30 -2.86 17.14
CA ASN A 335 19.47 -2.08 16.73
C ASN A 335 19.15 -1.00 15.69
N SER A 336 17.99 -1.05 15.02
CA SER A 336 17.55 0.00 14.09
C SER A 336 17.26 1.36 14.75
N LEU A 337 17.48 1.45 16.06
CA LEU A 337 17.18 2.60 16.90
C LEU A 337 18.44 3.36 17.38
N LEU A 338 19.65 2.84 17.11
CA LEU A 338 20.92 3.43 17.58
C LEU A 338 21.70 4.19 16.48
N SER A 339 21.21 4.19 15.24
CA SER A 339 21.86 4.83 14.08
C SER A 339 21.10 6.06 13.60
#